data_AF-A0A7K2LYP8-F1
#
_entry.id   AF-A0A7K2LYP8-F1
#
_cell.length_a   1.000
_cell.length_b   1.000
_cell.length_c   1.000
_cell.angle_alpha   90.00
_cell.angle_beta   90.00
_cell.angle_gamma   90.00
#
_symmetry.space_group_name_H-M   'P 1'
#
loop_
_entity.id
_entity.type
_entity.pdbx_description
1 polymer ?
#
loop_
_entity_poly.entity_id
_entity_poly.type
_entity_poly.pdbx_seq_one_letter_code
_entity_poly.pdbx_strand_id
1 'polypeptide(L)'
;RSLQPAAERSGDPDLTYFAALDPGQVRLVTGRLPAATASGDLEAALPEAAARRLGLKPGARLTLADRLGGPKVTVRITGLYRPAHADAPYWRLDDLGGRGVRKAGFTMYGPLLAGPGVLAGDRVSAGPTGWQVSADFATLTTGRIGALRDAVGDAAAALRKTTAADGAPEVTTALPATLDRIERSLLVARSTLLVAALQLTLLAGYALLLVARLLSSERAAETRLLRARGGSRARIAGL
;
A
#
# COMPACT_ATOMS: atom_id res chain seq x y z
N ARG A 1 27.56 -22.54 -41.16
CA ARG A 1 26.75 -21.36 -40.77
C ARG A 1 25.58 -21.89 -39.94
N SER A 2 25.79 -22.03 -38.63
CA SER A 2 24.86 -22.68 -37.69
C SER A 2 23.63 -21.81 -37.45
N LEU A 3 22.46 -22.43 -37.49
CA LEU A 3 21.15 -21.79 -37.34
C LEU A 3 20.97 -21.34 -35.88
N GLN A 4 20.90 -20.02 -35.66
CA GLN A 4 20.59 -19.46 -34.33
C GLN A 4 19.16 -19.84 -33.89
N PRO A 5 18.93 -20.10 -32.60
CA PRO A 5 17.60 -20.34 -32.04
C PRO A 5 16.64 -19.17 -32.27
N ALA A 6 15.33 -19.43 -32.29
CA ALA A 6 14.31 -18.42 -32.59
C ALA A 6 14.33 -17.21 -31.63
N ALA A 7 14.74 -17.42 -30.38
CA ALA A 7 14.88 -16.38 -29.36
C ALA A 7 15.99 -15.35 -29.68
N GLU A 8 16.94 -15.67 -30.56
CA GLU A 8 18.03 -14.77 -30.97
C GLU A 8 17.72 -14.00 -32.28
N ARG A 9 16.62 -14.33 -32.97
CA ARG A 9 16.29 -13.73 -34.29
C ARG A 9 15.49 -12.44 -34.21
N SER A 10 14.84 -12.19 -33.08
CA SER A 10 14.20 -10.92 -32.76
C SER A 10 15.13 -10.26 -31.75
N GLY A 11 15.54 -9.00 -31.94
CA GLY A 11 16.40 -8.27 -31.00
C GLY A 11 15.75 -7.97 -29.63
N ASP A 12 14.81 -8.82 -29.19
CA ASP A 12 13.94 -8.67 -28.04
C ASP A 12 13.92 -10.03 -27.28
N PRO A 13 14.90 -10.30 -26.40
CA PRO A 13 15.03 -11.61 -25.76
C PRO A 13 13.92 -11.85 -24.75
N ASP A 14 13.36 -13.07 -24.75
CA ASP A 14 12.46 -13.52 -23.70
C ASP A 14 13.26 -13.75 -22.40
N LEU A 15 12.90 -13.03 -21.33
CA LEU A 15 13.59 -13.09 -20.04
C LEU A 15 12.73 -13.77 -18.98
N THR A 16 13.40 -14.40 -18.02
CA THR A 16 12.81 -14.96 -16.81
C THR A 16 13.76 -14.80 -15.65
N TYR A 17 13.24 -14.90 -14.43
CA TYR A 17 14.02 -14.94 -13.20
C TYR A 17 13.38 -15.92 -12.23
N PHE A 18 14.17 -16.39 -11.27
CA PHE A 18 13.70 -17.23 -10.17
C PHE A 18 13.32 -16.38 -8.97
N ALA A 19 12.29 -16.81 -8.23
CA ALA A 19 11.95 -16.21 -6.95
C ALA A 19 11.47 -17.27 -5.96
N ALA A 20 11.76 -17.05 -4.68
CA ALA A 20 11.20 -17.81 -3.58
C ALA A 20 10.07 -16.95 -3.00
N LEU A 21 8.84 -17.25 -3.43
CA LEU A 21 7.65 -16.52 -3.00
C LEU A 21 7.13 -17.10 -1.68
N ASP A 22 6.42 -16.25 -0.94
CA ASP A 22 5.65 -16.68 0.23
C ASP A 22 4.56 -17.67 -0.20
N PRO A 23 4.53 -18.91 0.34
CA PRO A 23 3.50 -19.89 0.02
C PRO A 23 2.07 -19.38 0.25
N GLY A 24 1.84 -18.48 1.20
CA GLY A 24 0.52 -17.89 1.48
C GLY A 24 0.04 -16.94 0.38
N GLN A 25 0.93 -16.41 -0.45
CA GLN A 25 0.61 -15.49 -1.53
C GLN A 25 0.33 -16.19 -2.86
N VAL A 26 0.56 -17.51 -2.92
CA VAL A 26 0.52 -18.30 -4.13
C VAL A 26 -0.55 -19.38 -4.03
N ARG A 27 -1.37 -19.50 -5.07
CA ARG A 27 -2.33 -20.61 -5.23
C ARG A 27 -1.91 -21.49 -6.40
N LEU A 28 -1.70 -22.77 -6.11
CA LEU A 28 -1.42 -23.76 -7.13
C LEU A 28 -2.68 -24.01 -7.99
N VAL A 29 -2.49 -24.05 -9.30
CA VAL A 29 -3.55 -24.31 -10.29
C VAL A 29 -3.45 -25.73 -10.82
N THR A 30 -2.24 -26.20 -11.13
CA THR A 30 -2.00 -27.55 -11.65
C THR A 30 -0.62 -28.05 -11.22
N GLY A 31 -0.46 -29.36 -11.03
CA GLY A 31 0.82 -29.98 -10.71
C GLY A 31 1.13 -29.93 -9.22
N ARG A 32 2.37 -29.59 -8.87
CA ARG A 32 2.84 -29.46 -7.48
C ARG A 32 3.78 -28.26 -7.32
N LEU A 33 3.95 -27.82 -6.08
CA LEU A 33 5.03 -26.88 -5.74
C LEU A 33 6.41 -27.54 -5.96
N PRO A 34 7.44 -26.75 -6.32
CA PRO A 34 8.78 -27.26 -6.54
C PRO A 34 9.38 -27.80 -5.23
N ALA A 35 10.00 -28.98 -5.29
CA ALA A 35 10.79 -29.51 -4.19
C ALA A 35 12.25 -29.09 -4.33
N ALA A 36 12.96 -29.03 -3.20
CA ALA A 36 14.41 -28.84 -3.23
C ALA A 36 15.08 -30.07 -3.86
N THR A 37 15.77 -29.87 -4.98
CA THR A 37 16.57 -30.90 -5.64
C THR A 37 18.06 -30.59 -5.48
N ALA A 38 18.76 -31.41 -4.70
CA ALA A 38 20.20 -31.28 -4.47
C ALA A 38 21.03 -31.56 -5.75
N SER A 39 20.54 -32.43 -6.64
CA SER A 39 21.17 -32.78 -7.91
C SER A 39 20.14 -32.95 -9.02
N GLY A 40 20.55 -32.78 -10.28
CA GLY A 40 19.68 -32.93 -11.47
C GLY A 40 18.91 -31.66 -11.87
N ASP A 41 17.87 -31.82 -12.69
CA ASP A 41 17.01 -30.73 -13.20
C ASP A 41 16.40 -29.93 -12.03
N LEU A 42 16.49 -28.61 -12.11
CA LEU A 42 15.92 -27.72 -11.11
C LEU A 42 14.39 -27.74 -11.19
N GLU A 43 13.70 -27.92 -10.07
CA GLU A 43 12.24 -27.81 -10.08
C GLU A 43 11.80 -26.35 -9.94
N ALA A 44 10.86 -25.92 -10.78
CA ALA A 44 10.19 -24.63 -10.64
C ALA A 44 8.70 -24.71 -10.98
N ALA A 45 7.89 -23.84 -10.39
CA ALA A 45 6.53 -23.61 -10.83
C ALA A 45 6.44 -22.28 -11.60
N LEU A 46 5.56 -22.24 -12.61
CA LEU A 46 5.42 -21.09 -13.52
C LEU A 46 4.05 -20.42 -13.31
N PRO A 47 3.94 -19.08 -13.40
CA PRO A 47 2.64 -18.44 -13.41
C PRO A 47 1.79 -18.95 -14.59
N GLU A 48 0.52 -19.23 -14.34
CA GLU A 48 -0.42 -19.73 -15.35
C GLU A 48 -0.49 -18.81 -16.58
N ALA A 49 -0.42 -17.50 -16.38
CA ALA A 49 -0.42 -16.51 -17.46
C ALA A 49 0.81 -16.65 -18.39
N ALA A 50 2.00 -16.91 -17.81
CA ALA A 50 3.21 -17.17 -18.57
C ALA A 50 3.14 -18.52 -19.28
N ALA A 51 2.65 -19.56 -18.59
CA ALA A 51 2.51 -20.90 -19.16
C ALA A 51 1.60 -20.90 -20.40
N ARG A 52 0.46 -20.20 -20.34
CA ARG A 52 -0.45 -20.05 -21.47
C ARG A 52 0.19 -19.37 -22.68
N ARG A 53 1.01 -18.34 -22.46
CA ARG A 53 1.71 -17.62 -23.53
C ARG A 53 2.83 -18.45 -24.16
N LEU A 54 3.55 -19.21 -23.35
CA LEU A 54 4.67 -20.05 -23.77
C LEU A 54 4.24 -21.45 -24.23
N GLY A 55 2.96 -21.81 -24.09
CA GLY A 55 2.45 -23.15 -24.39
C GLY A 55 2.97 -24.25 -23.46
N LEU A 56 3.40 -23.89 -22.25
CA LEU A 56 4.05 -24.79 -21.30
C LEU A 56 3.04 -25.45 -20.35
N LYS A 57 3.35 -26.69 -19.98
CA LYS A 57 2.58 -27.50 -19.03
C LYS A 57 3.52 -28.10 -17.98
N PRO A 58 3.01 -28.52 -16.81
CA PRO A 58 3.78 -29.33 -15.88
C PRO A 58 4.40 -30.55 -16.58
N GLY A 59 5.67 -30.82 -16.29
CA GLY A 59 6.52 -31.81 -16.96
C GLY A 59 7.43 -31.23 -18.04
N ALA A 60 7.18 -30.00 -18.52
CA ALA A 60 8.05 -29.35 -19.50
C ALA A 60 9.45 -29.09 -18.93
N ARG A 61 10.47 -29.21 -19.79
CA ARG A 61 11.86 -28.86 -19.46
C ARG A 61 12.27 -27.63 -20.27
N LEU A 62 12.90 -26.68 -19.60
CA LEU A 62 13.45 -25.45 -20.18
C LEU A 62 14.94 -25.40 -19.88
N THR A 63 15.74 -25.00 -20.86
CA THR A 63 17.15 -24.65 -20.63
C THR A 63 17.26 -23.14 -20.62
N LEU A 64 17.60 -22.58 -19.47
CA LEU A 64 17.79 -21.15 -19.28
C LEU A 64 19.26 -20.82 -19.45
N ALA A 65 19.53 -19.82 -20.30
CA ALA A 65 20.84 -19.20 -20.40
C ALA A 65 20.87 -17.98 -19.50
N ASP A 66 21.94 -17.83 -18.72
CA ASP A 66 22.13 -16.65 -17.90
C ASP A 66 22.62 -15.48 -18.77
N ARG A 67 21.93 -14.34 -18.67
CA ARG A 67 22.23 -13.14 -19.46
C ARG A 67 23.54 -12.47 -19.05
N LEU A 68 23.99 -12.68 -17.81
CA LEU A 68 25.18 -12.10 -17.22
C LEU A 68 26.39 -13.05 -17.29
N GLY A 69 26.29 -14.15 -18.06
CA GLY A 69 27.39 -15.11 -18.27
C GLY A 69 27.48 -16.22 -17.23
N GLY A 70 26.47 -16.39 -16.38
CA GLY A 70 26.35 -17.49 -15.43
C GLY A 70 26.08 -18.87 -16.06
N PRO A 71 25.97 -19.92 -15.24
CA PRO A 71 25.79 -21.29 -15.72
C PRO A 71 24.44 -21.47 -16.43
N LYS A 72 24.42 -22.33 -17.45
CA LYS A 72 23.16 -22.78 -18.06
C LYS A 72 22.44 -23.72 -17.09
N VAL A 73 21.13 -23.50 -16.89
CA VAL A 73 20.33 -24.28 -15.94
C VAL A 73 19.19 -24.95 -16.68
N THR A 74 19.05 -26.27 -16.51
CA THR A 74 17.87 -27.00 -16.94
C THR A 74 16.84 -27.00 -15.82
N VAL A 75 15.64 -26.54 -16.13
CA VAL A 75 14.51 -26.40 -15.21
C VAL A 75 13.38 -27.29 -15.67
N ARG A 76 12.84 -28.10 -14.77
CA ARG A 76 11.59 -28.83 -14.95
C ARG A 76 10.43 -28.07 -14.32
N ILE A 77 9.43 -27.74 -15.13
CA ILE A 77 8.20 -27.12 -14.65
C ILE A 77 7.37 -28.17 -13.92
N THR A 78 7.17 -28.04 -12.61
CA THR A 78 6.43 -29.01 -11.79
C THR A 78 4.98 -28.63 -11.55
N GLY A 79 4.66 -27.36 -11.70
CA GLY A 79 3.32 -26.85 -11.48
C GLY A 79 3.10 -25.49 -12.09
N LEU A 80 1.83 -25.13 -12.17
CA LEU A 80 1.37 -23.79 -12.56
C LEU A 80 0.71 -23.13 -11.36
N TYR A 81 0.98 -21.85 -11.15
CA TYR A 81 0.42 -21.11 -10.04
C TYR A 81 -0.21 -19.78 -10.47
N ARG A 82 -0.99 -19.19 -9.58
CA ARG A 82 -1.50 -17.82 -9.69
C ARG A 82 -1.39 -17.12 -8.34
N PRO A 83 -1.34 -15.78 -8.31
CA PRO A 83 -1.54 -15.04 -7.07
C PRO A 83 -2.80 -15.48 -6.34
N ALA A 84 -2.72 -15.64 -5.01
CA ALA A 84 -3.88 -15.84 -4.17
C ALA A 84 -4.81 -14.61 -4.24
N HIS A 85 -4.22 -13.43 -4.14
CA HIS A 85 -4.84 -12.12 -4.30
C HIS A 85 -3.94 -11.27 -5.20
N ALA A 86 -4.42 -10.91 -6.39
CA ALA A 86 -3.63 -10.16 -7.38
C ALA A 86 -3.44 -8.68 -7.00
N ASP A 87 -4.31 -8.16 -6.15
CA ASP A 87 -4.30 -6.81 -5.59
C ASP A 87 -3.54 -6.73 -4.25
N ALA A 88 -3.03 -7.86 -3.74
CA ALA A 88 -2.27 -7.86 -2.50
C ALA A 88 -1.03 -6.97 -2.64
N PRO A 89 -0.76 -6.10 -1.65
CA PRO A 89 0.42 -5.25 -1.65
C PRO A 89 1.73 -6.04 -1.83
N TYR A 90 1.76 -7.32 -1.41
CA TYR A 90 2.92 -8.21 -1.55
C TYR A 90 3.52 -8.20 -2.95
N TRP A 91 2.68 -8.16 -3.99
CA TRP A 91 3.12 -8.19 -5.38
C TRP A 91 3.85 -6.92 -5.83
N ARG A 92 3.94 -5.88 -4.99
CA ARG A 92 4.85 -4.74 -5.24
C ARG A 92 6.33 -5.11 -5.11
N LEU A 93 6.64 -6.22 -4.42
CA LEU A 93 8.00 -6.80 -4.38
C LEU A 93 8.37 -7.51 -5.68
N ASP A 94 7.38 -7.87 -6.49
CA ASP A 94 7.58 -8.55 -7.75
C ASP A 94 7.58 -7.54 -8.90
N ASP A 95 8.63 -7.56 -9.70
CA ASP A 95 8.75 -6.72 -10.89
C ASP A 95 7.55 -6.86 -11.84
N LEU A 96 7.02 -8.09 -11.96
CA LEU A 96 5.87 -8.39 -12.81
C LEU A 96 4.53 -8.05 -12.14
N GLY A 97 4.53 -7.61 -10.88
CA GLY A 97 3.32 -7.28 -10.13
C GLY A 97 2.38 -8.48 -9.98
N GLY A 98 2.91 -9.70 -9.91
CA GLY A 98 2.12 -10.94 -9.84
C GLY A 98 1.39 -11.31 -11.13
N ARG A 99 1.56 -10.55 -12.22
CA ARG A 99 0.83 -10.78 -13.47
C ARG A 99 1.36 -11.93 -14.30
N GLY A 100 2.56 -12.43 -14.00
CA GLY A 100 3.17 -13.53 -14.73
C GLY A 100 3.91 -13.11 -16.01
N VAL A 101 3.49 -12.02 -16.65
CA VAL A 101 4.02 -11.54 -17.93
C VAL A 101 4.02 -10.01 -17.96
N ARG A 102 5.13 -9.42 -18.42
CA ARG A 102 5.26 -7.99 -18.69
C ARG A 102 5.99 -7.80 -20.01
N LYS A 103 5.39 -7.03 -20.91
CA LYS A 103 5.99 -6.65 -22.18
C LYS A 103 6.44 -5.19 -22.11
N ALA A 104 7.72 -4.94 -22.30
CA ALA A 104 8.32 -3.62 -22.41
C ALA A 104 9.27 -3.62 -23.64
N GLY A 105 10.52 -3.15 -23.49
CA GLY A 105 11.59 -3.36 -24.48
C GLY A 105 12.22 -4.76 -24.45
N PHE A 106 11.54 -5.70 -23.81
CA PHE A 106 11.70 -7.16 -23.81
C PHE A 106 10.46 -7.78 -23.17
N THR A 107 10.23 -9.07 -23.44
CA THR A 107 9.13 -9.80 -22.81
C THR A 107 9.67 -10.60 -21.63
N MET A 108 9.15 -10.32 -20.45
CA MET A 108 9.54 -11.00 -19.22
C MET A 108 8.41 -11.92 -18.76
N TYR A 109 8.75 -13.19 -18.52
CA TYR A 109 7.85 -14.24 -18.04
C TYR A 109 8.32 -14.71 -16.67
N GLY A 110 7.43 -14.82 -15.69
CA GLY A 110 7.79 -15.31 -14.36
C GLY A 110 7.05 -14.61 -13.22
N PRO A 111 7.58 -14.65 -11.98
CA PRO A 111 8.80 -15.37 -11.61
C PRO A 111 8.63 -16.89 -11.68
N LEU A 112 9.72 -17.59 -11.98
CA LEU A 112 9.81 -19.04 -11.75
C LEU A 112 9.90 -19.27 -10.25
N LEU A 113 8.82 -19.75 -9.65
CA LEU A 113 8.78 -20.10 -8.24
C LEU A 113 9.74 -21.27 -8.02
N ALA A 114 10.76 -21.07 -7.19
CA ALA A 114 11.73 -22.09 -6.81
C ALA A 114 11.86 -22.14 -5.28
N GLY A 115 12.41 -23.24 -4.76
CA GLY A 115 12.70 -23.35 -3.33
C GLY A 115 13.81 -22.38 -2.90
N PRO A 116 13.81 -21.88 -1.65
CA PRO A 116 14.80 -20.91 -1.18
C PRO A 116 16.25 -21.41 -1.27
N GLY A 117 16.47 -22.72 -1.08
CA GLY A 117 17.81 -23.32 -1.21
C GLY A 117 18.39 -23.27 -2.63
N VAL A 118 17.55 -23.08 -3.67
CA VAL A 118 18.03 -22.83 -5.03
C VAL A 118 18.67 -21.46 -5.14
N LEU A 119 18.05 -20.44 -4.54
CA LEU A 119 18.51 -19.05 -4.61
C LEU A 119 19.73 -18.79 -3.72
N ALA A 120 19.89 -19.57 -2.65
CA ALA A 120 21.02 -19.48 -1.73
C ALA A 120 22.27 -20.26 -2.19
N GLY A 121 22.19 -21.00 -3.31
CA GLY A 121 23.31 -21.78 -3.85
C GLY A 121 23.81 -21.26 -5.19
N ASP A 122 24.92 -21.81 -5.68
CA ASP A 122 25.63 -21.31 -6.88
C ASP A 122 25.00 -21.74 -8.22
N ARG A 123 23.80 -22.32 -8.19
CA ARG A 123 23.14 -22.86 -9.38
C ARG A 123 22.43 -21.79 -10.21
N VAL A 124 22.09 -20.66 -9.61
CA VAL A 124 21.42 -19.53 -10.26
C VAL A 124 22.09 -18.24 -9.82
N SER A 125 22.02 -17.21 -10.65
CA SER A 125 22.58 -15.90 -10.33
C SER A 125 21.87 -15.27 -9.14
N ALA A 126 22.64 -14.66 -8.24
CA ALA A 126 22.10 -13.95 -7.08
C ALA A 126 21.20 -12.78 -7.51
N GLY A 127 20.11 -12.58 -6.79
CA GLY A 127 19.14 -11.52 -7.04
C GLY A 127 18.81 -10.73 -5.77
N PRO A 128 18.10 -9.60 -5.89
CA PRO A 128 17.67 -8.82 -4.74
C PRO A 128 16.73 -9.64 -3.86
N THR A 129 16.83 -9.46 -2.54
CA THR A 129 15.86 -9.96 -1.58
C THR A 129 15.07 -8.79 -1.04
N GLY A 130 13.75 -8.91 -1.02
CA GLY A 130 12.84 -7.86 -0.58
C GLY A 130 11.84 -8.37 0.45
N TRP A 131 11.51 -7.53 1.40
CA TRP A 131 10.46 -7.78 2.37
C TRP A 131 9.47 -6.62 2.33
N GLN A 132 8.21 -6.94 2.61
CA GLN A 132 7.19 -5.93 2.76
C GLN A 132 6.46 -6.15 4.08
N VAL A 133 6.34 -5.06 4.83
CA VAL A 133 5.57 -5.02 6.06
C VAL A 133 4.30 -4.22 5.79
N SER A 134 3.17 -4.78 6.22
CA SER A 134 1.89 -4.08 6.28
C SER A 134 1.47 -4.01 7.75
N ALA A 135 0.92 -2.88 8.15
CA ALA A 135 0.39 -2.68 9.49
C ALA A 135 -1.13 -2.45 9.40
N ASP A 136 -1.84 -2.88 10.44
CA ASP A 136 -3.24 -2.57 10.61
C ASP A 136 -3.38 -1.19 11.27
N PHE A 137 -4.12 -0.30 10.62
CA PHE A 137 -4.37 1.06 11.10
C PHE A 137 -5.82 1.24 11.59
N ALA A 138 -6.61 0.17 11.75
CA ALA A 138 -8.01 0.24 12.15
C ALA A 138 -8.23 0.95 13.50
N THR A 139 -7.26 0.88 14.42
CA THR A 139 -7.32 1.52 15.74
C THR A 139 -6.57 2.85 15.80
N LEU A 140 -6.13 3.39 14.66
CA LEU A 140 -5.39 4.65 14.62
C LEU A 140 -6.32 5.83 14.93
N THR A 141 -5.97 6.60 15.95
CA THR A 141 -6.69 7.83 16.32
C THR A 141 -5.95 9.07 15.84
N THR A 142 -6.67 10.18 15.67
CA THR A 142 -6.09 11.46 15.23
C THR A 142 -4.96 11.95 16.14
N GLY A 143 -5.09 11.73 17.45
CA GLY A 143 -4.05 12.09 18.44
C GLY A 143 -2.78 11.24 18.37
N ARG A 144 -2.78 10.12 17.64
CA ARG A 144 -1.61 9.22 17.48
C ARG A 144 -0.92 9.35 16.13
N ILE A 145 -1.44 10.17 15.22
CA ILE A 145 -0.90 10.37 13.87
C ILE A 145 0.56 10.86 13.92
N GLY A 146 0.87 11.83 14.79
CA GLY A 146 2.23 12.36 14.97
C GLY A 146 3.21 11.29 15.48
N ALA A 147 2.86 10.63 16.59
CA ALA A 147 3.69 9.57 17.17
C ALA A 147 3.96 8.41 16.19
N LEU A 148 2.95 8.03 15.39
CA LEU A 148 3.13 7.01 14.35
C LEU A 148 4.07 7.49 13.24
N ARG A 149 3.95 8.74 12.80
CA ARG A 149 4.83 9.33 11.78
C ARG A 149 6.28 9.29 12.22
N ASP A 150 6.55 9.75 13.44
CA ASP A 150 7.90 9.80 14.00
C ASP A 150 8.47 8.40 14.16
N ALA A 151 7.70 7.47 14.75
CA ALA A 151 8.12 6.08 14.91
C ALA A 151 8.45 5.40 13.57
N VAL A 152 7.67 5.64 12.52
CA VAL A 152 7.94 5.10 11.18
C VAL A 152 9.16 5.77 10.54
N GLY A 153 9.33 7.07 10.72
CA GLY A 153 10.51 7.81 10.27
C GLY A 153 11.79 7.27 10.91
N ASP A 154 11.78 7.12 12.23
CA ASP A 154 12.90 6.61 13.02
C ASP A 154 13.21 5.15 12.68
N ALA A 155 12.19 4.29 12.57
CA ALA A 155 12.36 2.90 12.17
C ALA A 155 12.96 2.79 10.75
N ALA A 156 12.47 3.58 9.80
CA ALA A 156 13.01 3.59 8.45
C ALA A 156 14.47 4.11 8.43
N ALA A 157 14.79 5.12 9.23
CA ALA A 157 16.15 5.63 9.37
C ALA A 157 17.08 4.60 10.03
N ALA A 158 16.60 3.86 11.03
CA ALA A 158 17.34 2.79 11.68
C ALA A 158 17.63 1.64 10.71
N LEU A 159 16.61 1.18 9.95
CA LEU A 159 16.75 0.10 8.96
C LEU A 159 17.81 0.43 7.91
N ARG A 160 17.82 1.65 7.36
CA ARG A 160 18.84 2.09 6.38
C ARG A 160 20.27 2.08 6.92
N LYS A 161 20.45 2.18 8.24
CA LYS A 161 21.77 2.14 8.89
C LYS A 161 22.21 0.71 9.25
N THR A 162 21.34 -0.28 9.11
CA THR A 162 21.71 -1.66 9.43
C THR A 162 22.69 -2.21 8.41
N THR A 163 23.66 -2.98 8.89
CA THR A 163 24.62 -3.74 8.07
C THR A 163 24.35 -5.24 8.14
N ALA A 164 23.14 -5.63 8.58
CA ALA A 164 22.75 -7.02 8.74
C ALA A 164 22.48 -7.71 7.38
N ALA A 165 22.27 -6.92 6.33
CA ALA A 165 22.29 -7.38 4.95
C ALA A 165 23.66 -7.06 4.34
N ASP A 166 24.05 -7.80 3.30
CA ASP A 166 25.27 -7.58 2.52
C ASP A 166 25.19 -6.26 1.71
N GLY A 167 25.13 -5.13 2.41
CA GLY A 167 24.94 -3.79 1.87
C GLY A 167 23.94 -2.96 2.67
N ALA A 168 23.84 -1.67 2.31
CA ALA A 168 22.83 -0.78 2.88
C ALA A 168 21.45 -1.12 2.27
N PRO A 169 20.44 -1.50 3.07
CA PRO A 169 19.14 -1.85 2.55
C PRO A 169 18.41 -0.62 2.01
N GLU A 170 17.74 -0.77 0.87
CA GLU A 170 16.82 0.24 0.37
C GLU A 170 15.50 0.15 1.15
N VAL A 171 15.11 1.25 1.81
CA VAL A 171 13.88 1.32 2.59
C VAL A 171 12.98 2.40 2.01
N THR A 172 11.84 1.99 1.46
CA THR A 172 10.84 2.87 0.87
C THR A 172 9.57 2.90 1.73
N THR A 173 9.06 4.10 2.02
CA THR A 173 7.79 4.28 2.72
C THR A 173 7.16 5.61 2.35
N ALA A 174 5.86 5.60 2.02
CA ALA A 174 5.06 6.80 1.78
C ALA A 174 4.20 7.20 2.99
N LEU A 175 4.27 6.43 4.07
CA LEU A 175 3.38 6.59 5.23
C LEU A 175 3.60 7.92 5.96
N PRO A 176 4.83 8.37 6.27
CA PRO A 176 5.04 9.66 6.93
C PRO A 176 4.42 10.84 6.16
N ALA A 177 4.68 10.92 4.86
CA ALA A 177 4.15 11.97 3.98
C ALA A 177 2.60 11.92 3.86
N THR A 178 2.02 10.72 3.92
CA THR A 178 0.57 10.55 3.89
C THR A 178 -0.06 11.01 5.20
N LEU A 179 0.53 10.65 6.35
CA LEU A 179 0.08 11.09 7.67
C LEU A 179 0.17 12.62 7.81
N ASP A 180 1.23 13.22 7.29
CA ASP A 180 1.43 14.68 7.14
C ASP A 180 0.23 15.36 6.46
N ARG A 181 -0.22 14.79 5.35
CA ARG A 181 -1.32 15.33 4.56
C ARG A 181 -2.66 15.22 5.29
N ILE A 182 -2.89 14.09 5.97
CA ILE A 182 -4.11 13.85 6.76
C ILE A 182 -4.20 14.88 7.90
N GLU A 183 -3.11 15.10 8.64
CA GLU A 183 -3.09 16.05 9.75
C GLU A 183 -3.39 17.48 9.29
N ARG A 184 -2.76 17.94 8.20
CA ARG A 184 -3.05 19.25 7.61
C ARG A 184 -4.53 19.37 7.20
N SER A 185 -5.07 18.32 6.59
CA SER A 185 -6.48 18.30 6.17
C SER A 185 -7.44 18.36 7.36
N LEU A 186 -7.12 17.67 8.47
CA LEU A 186 -7.90 17.73 9.71
C LEU A 186 -7.84 19.11 10.37
N LEU A 187 -6.67 19.75 10.38
CA LEU A 187 -6.52 21.12 10.89
C LEU A 187 -7.37 22.11 10.09
N VAL A 188 -7.34 22.02 8.76
CA VAL A 188 -8.17 22.84 7.88
C VAL A 188 -9.66 22.60 8.13
N ALA A 189 -10.10 21.33 8.16
CA ALA A 189 -11.49 20.98 8.41
C ALA A 189 -11.99 21.49 9.78
N ARG A 190 -11.17 21.34 10.83
CA ARG A 190 -11.49 21.84 12.17
C ARG A 190 -11.61 23.36 12.19
N SER A 191 -10.73 24.07 11.49
CA SER A 191 -10.81 25.53 11.37
C SER A 191 -12.10 25.96 10.68
N THR A 192 -12.45 25.35 9.54
CA THR A 192 -13.70 25.66 8.82
C THR A 192 -14.94 25.39 9.67
N LEU A 193 -14.97 24.28 10.40
CA LEU A 193 -16.08 23.95 11.31
C LEU A 193 -16.19 24.93 12.47
N LEU A 194 -15.07 25.35 13.07
CA LEU A 194 -15.07 26.35 14.14
C LEU A 194 -15.55 27.71 13.65
N VAL A 195 -15.15 28.11 12.44
CA VAL A 195 -15.65 29.35 11.81
C VAL A 195 -17.15 29.28 11.59
N ALA A 196 -17.66 28.19 11.01
CA ALA A 196 -19.09 27.98 10.79
C ALA A 196 -19.87 27.96 12.13
N ALA A 197 -19.35 27.26 13.14
CA ALA A 197 -19.94 27.20 14.48
C ALA A 197 -19.99 28.59 15.14
N LEU A 198 -18.93 29.40 15.00
CA LEU A 198 -18.88 30.76 15.52
C LEU A 198 -19.93 31.66 14.82
N GLN A 199 -20.06 31.55 13.49
CA GLN A 199 -21.06 32.29 12.72
C GLN A 199 -22.49 31.94 13.16
N LEU A 200 -22.80 30.65 13.32
CA LEU A 200 -24.11 30.18 13.80
C LEU A 200 -24.39 30.66 15.23
N THR A 201 -23.39 30.62 16.10
CA THR A 201 -23.50 31.11 17.49
C THR A 201 -23.80 32.61 17.52
N LEU A 202 -23.12 33.39 16.68
CA LEU A 202 -23.32 34.83 16.58
C LEU A 202 -24.71 35.17 16.03
N LEU A 203 -25.18 34.43 15.03
CA LEU A 203 -26.54 34.57 14.48
C LEU A 203 -27.61 34.25 15.53
N ALA A 204 -27.45 33.15 16.27
CA ALA A 204 -28.34 32.77 17.35
C ALA A 204 -28.35 33.84 18.46
N GLY A 205 -27.18 34.37 18.84
CA GLY A 205 -27.05 35.46 19.80
C GLY A 205 -27.78 36.73 19.34
N TYR A 206 -27.66 37.11 18.07
CA TYR A 206 -28.36 38.27 17.51
C TYR A 206 -29.88 38.09 17.53
N ALA A 207 -30.38 36.90 17.14
CA ALA A 207 -31.80 36.58 17.20
C ALA A 207 -32.35 36.68 18.63
N LEU A 208 -31.64 36.16 19.62
CA LEU A 208 -32.01 36.27 21.03
C LEU A 208 -32.05 37.72 21.51
N LEU A 209 -31.09 38.55 21.12
CA LEU A 209 -31.09 39.98 21.44
C LEU A 209 -32.29 40.70 20.80
N LEU A 210 -32.63 40.37 19.57
CA LEU A 210 -33.79 40.93 18.87
C LEU A 210 -35.09 40.56 19.60
N VAL A 211 -35.26 39.28 19.96
CA VAL A 211 -36.41 38.78 20.73
C VAL A 211 -36.49 39.48 22.10
N ALA A 212 -35.38 39.57 22.83
CA ALA A 212 -35.34 40.28 24.12
C ALA A 212 -35.74 41.76 23.99
N ARG A 213 -35.31 42.43 22.90
CA ARG A 213 -35.71 43.81 22.60
C ARG A 213 -37.19 43.93 22.28
N LEU A 214 -37.76 42.99 21.52
CA LEU A 214 -39.20 42.93 21.22
C LEU A 214 -40.04 42.76 22.48
N LEU A 215 -39.72 41.77 23.33
CA LEU A 215 -40.39 41.59 24.62
C LEU A 215 -40.26 42.81 25.53
N SER A 216 -39.08 43.43 25.57
CA SER A 216 -38.87 44.66 26.37
C SER A 216 -39.73 45.81 25.86
N SER A 217 -39.91 45.93 24.54
CA SER A 217 -40.74 46.98 23.94
C SER A 217 -42.23 46.77 24.20
N GLU A 218 -42.72 45.53 24.17
CA GLU A 218 -44.10 45.22 24.54
C GLU A 218 -44.35 45.47 26.03
N ARG A 219 -43.46 44.99 26.91
CA ARG A 219 -43.56 45.27 28.35
C ARG A 219 -43.50 46.76 28.64
N ALA A 220 -42.73 47.55 27.90
CA ALA A 220 -42.68 49.01 28.06
C ALA A 220 -43.99 49.73 27.67
N ALA A 221 -44.84 49.12 26.84
CA ALA A 221 -46.19 49.61 26.57
C ALA A 221 -47.15 49.31 27.74
N GLU A 222 -47.09 48.11 28.32
CA GLU A 222 -47.87 47.75 29.53
C GLU A 222 -47.45 48.55 30.77
N THR A 223 -46.14 48.76 30.95
CA THR A 223 -45.59 49.47 32.11
C THR A 223 -46.00 50.95 32.13
N ARG A 224 -46.28 51.55 30.96
CA ARG A 224 -46.80 52.93 30.85
C ARG A 224 -48.22 53.06 31.41
N LEU A 225 -49.05 52.03 31.23
CA LEU A 225 -50.41 51.95 31.81
C LEU A 225 -50.38 51.77 33.33
N LEU A 226 -49.43 50.98 33.86
CA LEU A 226 -49.22 50.82 35.30
C LEU A 226 -48.63 52.07 35.96
N ARG A 227 -47.79 52.85 35.25
CA ARG A 227 -47.31 54.15 35.72
C ARG A 227 -48.40 55.21 35.81
N ALA A 228 -49.35 55.21 34.87
CA ALA A 228 -50.53 56.10 34.93
C ALA A 228 -51.43 55.81 36.15
N ARG A 229 -51.26 54.65 36.79
CA ARG A 229 -51.94 54.24 38.03
C ARG A 229 -51.06 54.27 39.29
N GLY A 230 -49.85 54.85 39.25
CA GLY A 230 -49.05 55.16 40.45
C GLY A 230 -47.92 54.19 40.82
N GLY A 231 -47.49 53.26 39.94
CA GLY A 231 -46.38 52.34 40.22
C GLY A 231 -44.98 53.00 40.26
N SER A 232 -44.22 52.85 41.35
CA SER A 232 -42.90 53.47 41.53
C SER A 232 -41.75 52.73 40.82
N ARG A 233 -40.73 53.49 40.38
CA ARG A 233 -39.59 53.03 39.56
C ARG A 233 -38.75 51.90 40.18
N ALA A 234 -38.73 51.79 41.51
CA ALA A 234 -37.86 50.85 42.22
C ALA A 234 -38.31 49.39 42.13
N ARG A 235 -39.62 49.13 41.92
CA ARG A 235 -40.16 47.76 41.88
C ARG A 235 -40.08 47.11 40.48
N ILE A 236 -39.89 47.91 39.43
CA ILE A 236 -39.81 47.44 38.03
C ILE A 236 -38.37 47.11 37.62
N ALA A 237 -37.36 47.68 38.30
CA ALA A 237 -35.95 47.34 38.05
C ALA A 237 -35.51 46.04 38.74
N GLY A 238 -36.35 45.46 39.61
CA GLY A 238 -36.06 44.25 40.39
C GLY A 238 -36.75 42.97 39.88
N LEU A 239 -37.42 43.01 38.73
CA LEU A 239 -38.05 41.87 38.03
C LEU A 239 -37.43 41.73 36.64
#